data_AF-A0A9Q3KX10-F1
#
_entry.id   AF-A0A9Q3KX10-F1
#
_cell.length_a   1.000
_cell.length_b   1.000
_cell.length_c   1.000
_cell.angle_alpha   90.00
_cell.angle_beta   90.00
_cell.angle_gamma   90.00
#
_symmetry.space_group_name_H-M   'P 1'
#
loop_
_entity.id
_entity.type
_entity.pdbx_description
1 polymer ?
#
loop_
_entity_poly.entity_id
_entity_poly.type
_entity_poly.pdbx_seq_one_letter_code
_entity_poly.pdbx_strand_id
1 'polypeptide(L)'
;MITKWANNSWRFKMENSFESAIFNSEKDKPLTWFFKQKERVSALHPDMSETMIDMKILRKCGGELEHAIKCRCVEPCLTEDYIDAMEDIITRT
;
A
#
# COMPACT_ATOMS: atom_id res chain seq x y z
N MET A 1 14.01 -20.71 4.60
CA MET A 1 13.33 -21.84 3.91
C MET A 1 12.71 -21.29 2.64
N ILE A 2 13.23 -21.65 1.47
CA ILE A 2 12.73 -21.18 0.17
C ILE A 2 11.59 -22.11 -0.24
N THR A 3 10.35 -21.62 -0.19
CA THR A 3 9.17 -22.40 -0.60
C THR A 3 9.20 -22.62 -2.10
N LYS A 4 9.44 -23.88 -2.47
CA LYS A 4 9.48 -24.51 -3.81
C LYS A 4 8.22 -24.29 -4.71
N TRP A 5 7.30 -23.40 -4.32
CA TRP A 5 5.96 -23.27 -4.91
C TRP A 5 5.51 -21.83 -5.19
N ALA A 6 6.38 -20.82 -5.10
CA ALA A 6 6.12 -19.56 -5.79
C ALA A 6 6.22 -19.84 -7.30
N ASN A 7 5.18 -20.44 -7.87
CA ASN A 7 5.06 -20.66 -9.30
C ASN A 7 5.30 -19.28 -9.94
N ASN A 8 6.29 -19.14 -10.81
CA ASN A 8 6.67 -17.83 -11.37
C ASN A 8 5.44 -17.08 -11.91
N SER A 9 4.43 -17.82 -12.40
CA SER A 9 3.13 -17.28 -12.78
C SER A 9 2.32 -16.64 -11.64
N TRP A 10 2.32 -17.20 -10.43
CA TRP A 10 1.68 -16.58 -9.26
C TRP A 10 2.38 -15.29 -8.87
N ARG A 11 3.72 -15.30 -8.80
CA ARG A 11 4.51 -14.11 -8.46
C ARG A 11 4.27 -12.99 -9.47
N PHE A 12 4.31 -13.32 -10.76
CA PHE A 12 4.00 -12.40 -11.85
C PHE A 12 2.57 -11.87 -11.80
N LYS A 13 1.57 -12.71 -11.48
CA LYS A 13 0.18 -12.27 -11.30
C LYS A 13 0.04 -11.32 -10.11
N MET A 14 0.73 -11.60 -9.01
CA MET A 14 0.70 -10.77 -7.81
C MET A 14 1.38 -9.42 -8.04
N GLU A 15 2.54 -9.40 -8.69
CA GLU A 15 3.25 -8.20 -9.11
C GLU A 15 2.35 -7.33 -10.01
N ASN A 16 1.78 -7.89 -11.09
CA ASN A 16 0.84 -7.16 -11.94
C ASN A 16 -0.40 -6.65 -11.19
N SER A 17 -0.93 -7.44 -10.26
CA SER A 17 -2.10 -7.06 -9.47
C SER A 17 -1.81 -5.90 -8.52
N PHE A 18 -0.58 -5.79 -8.02
CA PHE A 18 -0.12 -4.65 -7.23
C PHE A 18 0.22 -3.46 -8.12
N GLU A 19 0.87 -3.69 -9.27
CA GLU A 19 1.26 -2.64 -10.19
C GLU A 19 0.06 -1.88 -10.77
N SER A 20 -1.00 -2.60 -11.14
CA SER A 20 -2.26 -2.04 -11.65
C SER A 20 -3.21 -1.52 -10.57
N ALA A 21 -2.95 -1.79 -9.28
CA ALA A 21 -3.76 -1.31 -8.19
C ALA A 21 -3.43 0.16 -7.89
N ILE A 22 -4.10 1.07 -8.58
CA ILE A 22 -4.14 2.50 -8.25
C ILE A 22 -5.31 2.74 -7.30
N PHE A 23 -5.08 3.50 -6.24
CA PHE A 23 -6.13 3.84 -5.28
C PHE A 23 -7.16 4.79 -5.91
N ASN A 24 -8.45 4.52 -5.71
CA ASN A 24 -9.55 5.37 -6.15
C ASN A 24 -10.43 5.74 -4.96
N SER A 25 -10.46 7.02 -4.56
CA SER A 25 -11.21 7.50 -3.40
C SER A 25 -12.72 7.33 -3.49
N GLU A 26 -13.30 7.24 -4.70
CA GLU A 26 -14.75 7.04 -4.89
C GLU A 26 -15.16 5.57 -4.76
N LYS A 27 -14.22 4.63 -4.96
CA LYS A 27 -14.50 3.19 -5.05
C LYS A 27 -13.88 2.38 -3.93
N ASP A 28 -12.71 2.79 -3.47
CA ASP A 28 -11.89 2.06 -2.52
C ASP A 28 -12.03 2.63 -1.11
N LYS A 29 -12.14 1.74 -0.13
CA LYS A 29 -12.02 2.10 1.29
C LYS A 29 -10.55 2.07 1.69
N PRO A 30 -9.97 3.16 2.24
CA PRO A 30 -8.54 3.23 2.56
C PRO A 30 -8.04 2.04 3.38
N LEU A 31 -8.68 1.75 4.52
CA LEU A 31 -8.33 0.63 5.39
C LEU A 31 -8.25 -0.71 4.63
N THR A 32 -9.35 -1.10 3.98
CA THR A 32 -9.44 -2.40 3.27
C THR A 32 -8.46 -2.47 2.11
N TRP A 33 -8.34 -1.38 1.34
CA TRP A 33 -7.47 -1.35 0.18
C TRP A 33 -5.99 -1.39 0.59
N PHE A 34 -5.61 -0.64 1.62
CA PHE A 34 -4.24 -0.57 2.11
C PHE A 34 -3.77 -1.93 2.62
N PHE A 35 -4.56 -2.60 3.48
CA PHE A 35 -4.22 -3.93 3.98
C PHE A 35 -4.11 -4.96 2.85
N LYS A 36 -5.00 -4.89 1.86
CA LYS A 36 -4.92 -5.76 0.67
C LYS A 36 -3.61 -5.56 -0.10
N GLN A 37 -3.14 -4.32 -0.24
CA GLN A 37 -1.84 -4.07 -0.88
C GLN A 37 -0.67 -4.49 0.01
N LYS A 38 -0.75 -4.26 1.33
CA LYS A 38 0.25 -4.69 2.32
C LYS A 38 0.46 -6.20 2.28
N GLU A 39 -0.62 -6.98 2.23
CA GLU A 39 -0.54 -8.44 2.09
C GLU A 39 0.21 -8.86 0.81
N ARG A 40 -0.13 -8.24 -0.33
CA ARG A 40 0.50 -8.52 -1.63
C ARG A 40 2.00 -8.22 -1.62
N VAL A 41 2.38 -7.03 -1.15
CA VAL A 41 3.78 -6.60 -1.11
C VAL A 41 4.58 -7.44 -0.12
N SER A 42 4.03 -7.74 1.06
CA SER A 42 4.67 -8.59 2.07
C SER A 42 4.89 -10.00 1.53
N ALA A 43 3.93 -10.55 0.77
CA ALA A 43 4.07 -11.86 0.15
C ALA A 43 5.13 -11.88 -0.98
N LEU A 44 5.32 -10.77 -1.69
CA LEU A 44 6.34 -10.61 -2.74
C LEU A 44 7.74 -10.31 -2.20
N HIS A 45 7.81 -9.62 -1.06
CA HIS A 45 9.03 -9.12 -0.44
C HIS A 45 9.01 -9.34 1.07
N PRO A 46 9.15 -10.60 1.54
CA PRO A 46 9.08 -10.93 2.97
C PRO A 46 10.20 -10.28 3.81
N ASP A 47 11.31 -9.90 3.19
CA ASP A 47 12.45 -9.26 3.85
C ASP A 47 12.36 -7.72 3.87
N MET A 48 11.29 -7.12 3.35
CA MET A 48 11.10 -5.67 3.32
C MET A 48 10.53 -5.14 4.64
N SER A 49 11.05 -4.02 5.14
CA SER A 49 10.52 -3.39 6.36
C SER A 49 9.09 -2.87 6.15
N GLU A 50 8.28 -2.87 7.22
CA GLU A 50 6.90 -2.38 7.16
C GLU A 50 6.81 -0.95 6.65
N THR A 51 7.66 -0.04 7.13
CA THR A 51 7.71 1.35 6.63
C THR A 51 7.97 1.43 5.13
N MET A 52 8.84 0.57 4.59
CA MET A 52 9.14 0.56 3.17
C MET A 52 8.00 -0.05 2.34
N ILE A 53 7.28 -1.03 2.90
CA ILE A 53 6.04 -1.55 2.32
C ILE A 53 4.98 -0.45 2.27
N ASP A 54 4.76 0.25 3.38
CA ASP A 54 3.75 1.31 3.49
C ASP A 54 4.05 2.45 2.49
N MET A 55 5.31 2.90 2.40
CA MET A 55 5.73 3.89 1.41
C MET A 55 5.51 3.43 -0.03
N LYS A 56 5.71 2.14 -0.32
CA LYS A 56 5.47 1.57 -1.65
C LYS A 56 3.97 1.56 -2.01
N ILE A 57 3.11 1.34 -1.02
CA ILE A 57 1.65 1.42 -1.17
C ILE A 57 1.20 2.88 -1.35
N LEU A 58 1.76 3.83 -0.59
CA LEU A 58 1.41 5.26 -0.73
C LEU A 58 1.68 5.81 -2.14
N ARG A 59 2.73 5.34 -2.82
CA ARG A 59 3.00 5.68 -4.22
C ARG A 59 1.87 5.30 -5.18
N LYS A 60 1.01 4.34 -4.80
CA LYS A 60 -0.16 3.94 -5.58
C LYS A 60 -1.39 4.84 -5.34
N CYS A 61 -1.33 5.73 -4.36
CA CYS A 61 -2.28 6.82 -4.19
C CYS A 61 -2.05 7.94 -5.21
N GLY A 62 -0.78 8.18 -5.55
CA GLY A 62 -0.35 9.09 -6.61
C GLY A 62 -0.47 10.57 -6.26
N GLY A 63 0.32 11.38 -6.98
CA GLY A 63 0.20 12.83 -7.07
C GLY A 63 -0.01 13.55 -5.74
N GLU A 64 -1.10 14.32 -5.67
CA GLU A 64 -1.45 15.17 -4.54
C GLU A 64 -1.85 14.37 -3.29
N LEU A 65 -2.49 13.22 -3.45
CA LEU A 65 -2.93 12.39 -2.32
C LEU A 65 -1.72 11.79 -1.60
N GLU A 66 -0.75 11.24 -2.33
CA GLU A 66 0.52 10.77 -1.75
C GLU A 66 1.23 11.90 -0.97
N HIS A 67 1.31 13.09 -1.57
CA HIS A 67 1.95 14.24 -0.93
C HIS A 67 1.20 14.67 0.34
N ALA A 68 -0.12 14.77 0.27
CA ALA A 68 -0.98 15.18 1.39
C ALA A 68 -0.91 14.22 2.58
N ILE A 69 -0.80 12.91 2.32
CA ILE A 69 -0.61 11.90 3.37
C ILE A 69 0.76 12.06 4.03
N LYS A 70 1.84 12.15 3.23
CA LYS A 70 3.20 12.32 3.75
C LYS A 70 3.37 13.60 4.58
N CYS A 71 2.68 14.68 4.22
CA CYS A 71 2.72 15.91 5.00
C CYS A 71 2.05 15.77 6.39
N ARG A 72 1.12 14.81 6.55
CA ARG A 72 0.45 14.52 7.83
C ARG A 72 1.21 13.50 8.67
N CYS A 73 1.95 12.60 8.02
CA CYS A 73 2.69 11.51 8.65
C CYS A 73 4.19 11.86 8.77
N VAL A 74 4.59 12.49 9.88
CA VAL A 74 6.01 12.78 10.17
C VAL A 74 6.63 11.57 10.87
N GLU A 75 7.75 11.07 10.37
CA GLU A 75 8.39 9.87 10.91
C GLU A 75 8.84 10.03 12.39
N PRO A 76 8.70 8.99 13.22
CA PRO A 76 8.19 7.64 12.90
C PRO A 76 6.65 7.62 12.84
N CYS A 77 6.12 7.03 11.77
CA CYS A 77 4.68 6.91 11.55
C CYS A 77 4.32 5.43 11.33
N LEU A 78 3.23 4.99 11.94
CA LEU A 78 2.71 3.63 11.85
C LEU A 78 1.79 3.45 10.65
N THR A 79 1.55 2.21 10.25
CA THR A 79 0.59 1.87 9.20
C THR A 79 -0.79 2.50 9.44
N GLU A 80 -1.25 2.49 10.71
CA GLU A 80 -2.54 3.08 11.10
C GLU A 80 -2.57 4.58 10.86
N ASP A 81 -1.50 5.31 11.19
CA ASP A 81 -1.43 6.75 10.96
C ASP A 81 -1.57 7.11 9.47
N TYR A 82 -0.98 6.30 8.58
CA TYR A 82 -1.12 6.49 7.13
C TYR A 82 -2.56 6.27 6.65
N ILE A 83 -3.24 5.26 7.21
CA ILE A 83 -4.62 4.94 6.85
C ILE A 83 -5.55 6.03 7.37
N ASP A 84 -5.38 6.46 8.61
CA ASP A 84 -6.15 7.56 9.21
C ASP A 84 -5.97 8.85 8.42
N ALA A 85 -4.74 9.17 8.00
CA ALA A 85 -4.46 10.31 7.14
C ALA A 85 -5.17 10.19 5.76
N MET A 86 -5.19 8.99 5.16
CA MET A 86 -5.94 8.75 3.93
C MET A 86 -7.44 9.01 4.12
N GLU A 87 -8.04 8.44 5.18
CA GLU A 87 -9.46 8.61 5.49
C GLU A 87 -9.82 10.07 5.75
N ASP A 88 -8.99 10.79 6.49
CA ASP A 88 -9.16 12.23 6.76
C ASP A 88 -9.17 13.06 5.48
N ILE A 89 -8.19 12.83 4.59
CA ILE A 89 -8.07 13.58 3.34
C ILE A 89 -9.28 13.33 2.43
N ILE A 90 -9.69 12.07 2.30
CA ILE A 90 -10.80 11.68 1.42
C ILE A 90 -12.13 12.19 1.97
N THR A 91 -12.32 12.19 3.29
CA THR A 91 -13.57 12.69 3.90
C THR A 91 -13.69 14.21 3.81
N ARG A 92 -12.56 14.93 3.73
CA ARG A 92 -12.51 16.41 3.67
C ARG A 92 -12.52 16.97 2.25
N THR A 93 -12.44 16.13 1.22
CA THR A 93 -12.43 16.52 -0.20
C THR A 93 -13.75 16.16 -0.86
#